data_AF-A0A7V0PN68-F1
#
_entry.id   AF-A0A7V0PN68-F1
#
_cell.length_a   1.000
_cell.length_b   1.000
_cell.length_c   1.000
_cell.angle_alpha   90.00
_cell.angle_beta   90.00
_cell.angle_gamma   90.00
#
_symmetry.space_group_name_H-M   'P 1'
#
loop_
_entity.id
_entity.type
_entity.pdbx_description
1 polymer ?
#
loop_
_entity_poly.entity_id
_entity_poly.type
_entity_poly.pdbx_seq_one_letter_code
_entity_poly.pdbx_strand_id
1 'polypeptide(L)'
;MMLFAGAVAYTAVSGCASVPAGAVTIPQRELRPFIGRMVKEHGFSRAKLERLFGRVRLRPGVLAAIRRPAEAKPWFQYRPIFLTSARIRGGVRFWDRYAPILKRARQRYGVPPQIVTGIIGVETRSGRRMGNIPVMDSLSTLAFDYPPRARFFRRELAQFLLLTRDDGLDPLRVKGS
;
A
#
# COMPACT_ATOMS: atom_id res chain seq x y z
N MET A 1 -4.74 -7.63 -75.21
CA MET A 1 -4.72 -6.21 -74.80
C MET A 1 -4.63 -6.18 -73.29
N MET A 2 -3.56 -5.57 -72.77
CA MET A 2 -3.20 -5.44 -71.34
C MET A 2 -4.35 -4.94 -70.47
N LEU A 3 -4.36 -5.30 -69.17
CA LEU A 3 -4.18 -4.33 -68.07
C LEU A 3 -4.13 -5.01 -66.70
N PHE A 4 -3.12 -4.59 -65.92
CA PHE A 4 -2.84 -4.87 -64.52
C PHE A 4 -3.77 -4.10 -63.57
N ALA A 5 -4.12 -4.69 -62.42
CA ALA A 5 -4.38 -4.03 -61.13
C ALA A 5 -4.39 -5.15 -60.07
N GLY A 6 -3.61 -5.21 -59.00
CA GLY A 6 -3.07 -4.17 -58.14
C GLY A 6 -3.42 -4.57 -56.71
N ALA A 7 -2.81 -5.66 -56.19
CA ALA A 7 -3.11 -6.17 -54.85
C ALA A 7 -2.32 -5.39 -53.79
N VAL A 8 -3.02 -4.58 -52.99
CA VAL A 8 -2.45 -3.91 -51.82
C VAL A 8 -2.47 -4.88 -50.65
N ALA A 9 -1.30 -5.40 -50.28
CA ALA A 9 -1.13 -6.21 -49.09
C ALA A 9 -1.00 -5.29 -47.86
N TYR A 10 -2.03 -5.27 -47.00
CA TYR A 10 -1.93 -4.69 -45.65
C TYR A 10 -1.14 -5.66 -44.76
N THR A 11 0.11 -5.31 -44.45
CA THR A 11 0.87 -5.99 -43.39
C THR A 11 0.40 -5.47 -42.03
N ALA A 12 -0.37 -6.29 -41.31
CA ALA A 12 -0.68 -6.05 -39.91
C ALA A 12 0.61 -6.22 -39.09
N VAL A 13 1.22 -5.10 -38.69
CA VAL A 13 2.30 -5.10 -37.70
C VAL A 13 1.68 -5.41 -36.34
N SER A 14 1.67 -6.69 -35.97
CA SER A 14 1.42 -7.13 -34.60
C SER A 14 2.58 -6.65 -33.72
N GLY A 15 2.38 -5.49 -33.09
CA GLY A 15 3.30 -4.97 -32.08
C GLY A 15 3.27 -5.85 -30.84
N CYS A 16 4.20 -6.80 -30.73
CA CYS A 16 4.54 -7.42 -29.45
C CYS A 16 5.12 -6.33 -28.55
N ALA A 17 4.31 -5.80 -27.63
CA ALA A 17 4.81 -4.94 -26.56
C ALA A 17 5.75 -5.78 -25.68
N SER A 18 7.05 -5.54 -25.80
CA SER A 18 8.07 -6.13 -24.95
C SER A 18 7.90 -5.61 -23.53
N VAL A 19 7.49 -6.49 -22.61
CA VAL A 19 7.57 -6.22 -21.18
C VAL A 19 9.05 -6.06 -20.83
N PRO A 20 9.47 -4.96 -20.17
CA PRO A 20 10.87 -4.75 -19.86
C PRO A 20 11.37 -5.89 -18.96
N ALA A 21 12.44 -6.54 -19.42
CA ALA A 21 13.16 -7.57 -18.68
C ALA A 21 13.70 -6.95 -17.38
N GLY A 22 13.09 -7.28 -16.25
CA GLY A 22 13.45 -6.75 -14.93
C GLY A 22 12.28 -6.36 -14.03
N ALA A 23 11.04 -6.33 -14.55
CA ALA A 23 9.87 -6.17 -13.71
C ALA A 23 9.63 -7.45 -12.88
N VAL A 24 9.84 -7.40 -11.57
CA VAL A 24 9.42 -8.49 -10.67
C VAL A 24 7.89 -8.52 -10.68
N THR A 25 7.34 -9.49 -11.39
CA THR A 25 5.89 -9.70 -11.53
C THR A 25 5.35 -10.59 -10.42
N ILE A 26 4.11 -10.37 -10.04
CA ILE A 26 3.42 -11.22 -9.05
C ILE A 26 3.32 -12.66 -9.58
N PRO A 27 3.75 -13.68 -8.80
CA PRO A 27 3.57 -15.08 -9.17
C PRO A 27 2.09 -15.44 -9.43
N GLN A 28 1.76 -15.83 -10.66
CA GLN A 28 0.38 -16.15 -11.06
C GLN A 28 -0.24 -17.31 -10.27
N ARG A 29 0.59 -18.26 -9.81
CA ARG A 29 0.16 -19.40 -8.99
C ARG A 29 -0.46 -18.96 -7.66
N GLU A 30 0.00 -17.85 -7.08
CA GLU A 30 -0.50 -17.31 -5.81
C GLU A 30 -1.61 -16.27 -6.04
N LEU A 31 -1.49 -15.50 -7.13
CA LEU A 31 -2.42 -14.43 -7.45
C LEU A 31 -3.79 -14.96 -7.88
N ARG A 32 -3.85 -16.00 -8.72
CA ARG A 32 -5.11 -16.56 -9.22
C ARG A 32 -6.05 -17.04 -8.10
N PRO A 33 -5.58 -17.82 -7.10
CA PRO A 33 -6.39 -18.18 -5.95
C PRO A 33 -6.83 -16.97 -5.11
N PHE A 34 -5.98 -15.96 -4.96
CA PHE A 34 -6.35 -14.73 -4.25
C PHE A 34 -7.50 -14.00 -4.96
N ILE A 35 -7.39 -13.77 -6.28
CA ILE A 35 -8.46 -13.17 -7.08
C ILE A 35 -9.73 -14.03 -7.02
N GLY A 36 -9.59 -15.35 -7.09
CA GLY A 36 -10.72 -16.29 -6.95
C GLY A 36 -11.49 -16.11 -5.65
N ARG A 37 -10.80 -15.98 -4.52
CA ARG A 37 -11.44 -15.70 -3.22
C ARG A 37 -12.11 -14.33 -3.20
N MET A 38 -11.45 -13.28 -3.67
CA MET A 38 -12.05 -11.93 -3.71
C MET A 38 -13.32 -11.88 -4.56
N VAL A 39 -13.37 -12.64 -5.65
CA VAL A 39 -14.58 -12.76 -6.49
C VAL A 39 -15.67 -13.53 -5.74
N LYS A 40 -15.35 -14.71 -5.20
CA LYS A 40 -16.32 -15.60 -4.57
C LYS A 40 -16.90 -15.04 -3.27
N GLU A 41 -16.05 -14.50 -2.41
CA GLU A 41 -16.40 -14.12 -1.03
C GLU A 41 -16.83 -12.65 -0.92
N HIS A 42 -16.38 -11.80 -1.84
CA HIS A 42 -16.57 -10.35 -1.74
C HIS A 42 -17.16 -9.71 -3.00
N GLY A 43 -17.50 -10.50 -4.02
CA GLY A 43 -18.19 -10.01 -5.22
C GLY A 43 -17.36 -9.10 -6.12
N PHE A 44 -16.04 -9.16 -6.06
CA PHE A 44 -15.20 -8.37 -6.97
C PHE A 44 -15.30 -8.89 -8.41
N SER A 45 -15.20 -7.98 -9.38
CA SER A 45 -15.01 -8.36 -10.79
C SER A 45 -13.59 -8.89 -11.02
N ARG A 46 -13.49 -10.13 -11.48
CA ARG A 46 -12.22 -10.77 -11.85
C ARG A 46 -11.40 -9.90 -12.82
N ALA A 47 -12.01 -9.45 -13.91
CA ALA A 47 -11.34 -8.63 -14.92
C ALA A 47 -10.84 -7.28 -14.36
N LYS A 48 -11.59 -6.66 -13.43
CA LYS A 48 -11.12 -5.44 -12.76
C LYS A 48 -9.90 -5.73 -11.87
N LEU A 49 -9.91 -6.82 -11.11
CA LEU A 49 -8.78 -7.22 -10.27
C LEU A 49 -7.54 -7.58 -11.10
N GLU A 50 -7.70 -8.33 -12.18
CA GLU A 50 -6.59 -8.69 -13.07
C GLU A 50 -5.94 -7.44 -13.68
N ARG A 51 -6.74 -6.47 -14.16
CA ARG A 51 -6.22 -5.16 -14.61
C ARG A 51 -5.53 -4.38 -13.51
N LEU A 52 -6.09 -4.39 -12.30
CA LEU A 52 -5.51 -3.70 -11.14
C LEU A 52 -4.13 -4.30 -10.80
N PHE A 53 -4.04 -5.61 -10.65
CA PHE A 53 -2.79 -6.30 -10.34
C PHE A 53 -1.75 -6.22 -11.45
N GLY A 54 -2.17 -6.08 -12.72
CA GLY A 54 -1.27 -5.80 -13.84
C GLY A 54 -0.55 -4.45 -13.74
N ARG A 55 -1.02 -3.53 -12.89
CA ARG A 55 -0.40 -2.20 -12.66
C ARG A 55 0.48 -2.16 -11.40
N VAL A 56 0.43 -3.20 -10.57
CA VAL A 56 1.18 -3.28 -9.31
C VAL A 56 2.66 -3.53 -9.60
N ARG A 57 3.54 -2.86 -8.84
CA ARG A 57 4.98 -3.05 -8.92
C ARG A 57 5.50 -3.61 -7.62
N LEU A 58 6.10 -4.80 -7.65
CA LEU A 58 6.75 -5.34 -6.47
C LEU A 58 8.00 -4.53 -6.12
N ARG A 59 8.21 -4.30 -4.82
CA ARG A 59 9.19 -3.34 -4.29
C ARG A 59 10.26 -4.07 -3.47
N PRO A 60 11.45 -4.36 -4.02
CA PRO A 60 12.53 -5.02 -3.29
C PRO A 60 12.91 -4.30 -1.97
N GLY A 61 12.82 -2.97 -1.94
CA GLY A 61 13.04 -2.18 -0.73
C GLY A 61 12.10 -2.53 0.44
N VAL A 62 10.86 -2.93 0.15
CA VAL A 62 9.89 -3.38 1.17
C VAL A 62 10.35 -4.72 1.78
N LEU A 63 10.84 -5.65 0.95
CA LEU A 63 11.39 -6.94 1.42
C LEU A 63 12.66 -6.76 2.25
N ALA A 64 13.50 -5.81 1.88
CA ALA A 64 14.69 -5.48 2.66
C ALA A 64 14.33 -4.86 4.01
N ALA A 65 13.35 -3.96 4.04
CA ALA A 65 12.91 -3.28 5.26
C ALA A 65 12.28 -4.24 6.28
N ILE A 66 11.39 -5.15 5.84
CA ILE A 66 10.72 -6.08 6.76
C ILE A 66 11.69 -7.07 7.43
N ARG A 67 12.85 -7.32 6.83
CA ARG A 67 13.91 -8.20 7.39
C ARG A 67 14.79 -7.50 8.44
N ARG A 68 14.63 -6.19 8.66
CA ARG A 68 15.47 -5.37 9.56
C ARG A 68 14.62 -4.51 10.51
N PRO A 69 13.84 -5.11 11.42
CA PRO A 69 13.05 -4.34 12.38
C PRO A 69 13.96 -3.49 13.29
N ALA A 70 13.57 -2.23 13.50
CA ALA A 70 14.35 -1.25 14.30
C ALA A 70 14.03 -1.33 15.80
N GLU A 71 12.99 -2.08 16.17
CA GLU A 71 12.45 -2.23 17.53
C GLU A 71 13.37 -3.03 18.47
N ALA A 72 14.46 -3.61 17.95
CA ALA A 72 15.43 -4.40 18.72
C ALA A 72 16.42 -3.55 19.55
N LYS A 73 16.31 -2.21 19.55
CA LYS A 73 17.26 -1.34 20.26
C LYS A 73 16.97 -1.26 21.77
N PRO A 74 18.00 -1.22 22.65
CA PRO A 74 17.81 -0.95 24.08
C PRO A 74 17.10 0.39 24.34
N TRP A 75 16.33 0.47 25.42
CA TRP A 75 15.48 1.63 25.74
C TRP A 75 16.24 2.96 25.73
N PHE A 76 17.43 3.02 26.31
CA PHE A 76 18.24 4.25 26.38
C PHE A 76 18.66 4.76 25.00
N GLN A 77 18.74 3.89 23.98
CA GLN A 77 19.00 4.27 22.59
C GLN A 77 17.70 4.56 21.82
N TYR A 78 16.60 3.90 22.16
CA TYR A 78 15.31 4.05 21.48
C TYR A 78 14.57 5.33 21.89
N ARG A 79 14.48 5.60 23.20
CA ARG A 79 13.83 6.78 23.79
C ARG A 79 14.23 8.11 23.12
N PRO A 80 15.52 8.44 22.93
CA PRO A 80 15.91 9.72 22.33
C PRO A 80 15.51 9.88 20.86
N ILE A 81 15.13 8.81 20.15
CA ILE A 81 14.62 8.89 18.77
C ILE A 81 13.25 9.60 18.72
N PHE A 82 12.47 9.51 19.80
CA PHE A 82 11.10 10.03 19.91
C PHE A 82 10.97 11.23 20.85
N LEU A 83 11.73 11.26 21.95
CA LEU A 83 11.66 12.33 22.94
C LEU A 83 12.68 13.44 22.63
N THR A 84 12.50 14.09 21.48
CA THR A 84 13.28 15.27 21.08
C THR A 84 12.46 16.55 21.22
N SER A 85 13.11 17.69 21.48
CA SER A 85 12.43 18.98 21.60
C SER A 85 11.62 19.32 20.34
N ALA A 86 12.11 18.92 19.16
CA ALA A 86 11.39 19.11 17.90
C ALA A 86 10.07 18.31 17.81
N ARG A 87 10.07 17.04 18.25
CA ARG A 87 8.88 16.20 18.27
C ARG A 87 7.89 16.65 19.34
N ILE A 88 8.37 17.03 20.54
CA ILE A 88 7.52 17.56 21.62
C ILE A 88 6.80 18.83 21.16
N ARG A 89 7.53 19.81 20.59
CA ARG A 89 6.91 21.03 20.02
C ARG A 89 5.93 20.70 18.89
N GLY A 90 6.19 19.65 18.12
CA GLY A 90 5.26 19.14 17.10
C GLY A 90 3.96 18.62 17.70
N GLY A 91 4.06 17.82 18.77
CA GLY A 91 2.92 17.30 19.52
C GLY A 91 2.08 18.40 20.14
N VAL A 92 2.70 19.41 20.77
CA VAL A 92 1.99 20.57 21.32
C VAL A 92 1.19 21.30 20.23
N ARG A 93 1.83 21.65 19.10
CA ARG A 93 1.11 22.29 17.99
C ARG A 93 -0.04 21.43 17.43
N PHE A 94 0.14 20.11 17.37
CA PHE A 94 -0.92 19.20 16.95
C PHE A 94 -2.08 19.22 17.93
N TRP A 95 -1.78 19.15 19.23
CA TRP A 95 -2.78 19.21 20.29
C TRP A 95 -3.56 20.51 20.21
N ASP A 96 -2.90 21.65 20.16
CA ASP A 96 -3.55 22.97 20.13
C ASP A 96 -4.48 23.09 18.92
N ARG A 97 -4.01 22.65 17.75
CA ARG A 97 -4.80 22.65 16.52
C ARG A 97 -6.05 21.77 16.61
N TYR A 98 -5.95 20.61 17.27
CA TYR A 98 -7.03 19.62 17.30
C TYR A 98 -7.70 19.48 18.68
N ALA A 99 -7.51 20.44 19.58
CA ALA A 99 -8.02 20.37 20.96
C ALA A 99 -9.52 20.08 21.05
N PRO A 100 -10.41 20.69 20.22
CA PRO A 100 -11.83 20.34 20.24
C PRO A 100 -12.09 18.88 19.84
N ILE A 101 -11.33 18.34 18.87
CA ILE A 101 -11.48 16.96 18.41
C ILE A 101 -10.98 15.99 19.48
N LEU A 102 -9.83 16.27 20.07
CA LEU A 102 -9.26 15.46 21.15
C LEU A 102 -10.17 15.43 22.38
N LYS A 103 -10.81 16.56 22.73
CA LYS A 103 -11.82 16.62 23.80
C LYS A 103 -13.02 15.72 23.49
N ARG A 104 -13.56 15.77 22.27
CA ARG A 104 -14.65 14.89 21.84
C ARG A 104 -14.25 13.41 21.87
N ALA A 105 -13.05 13.09 21.40
CA ALA A 105 -12.53 11.73 21.44
C ALA A 105 -12.41 11.20 22.89
N ARG A 106 -11.93 12.03 23.81
CA ARG A 106 -11.91 11.69 25.25
C ARG A 106 -13.32 11.45 25.79
N GLN A 107 -14.28 12.31 25.48
CA GLN A 107 -15.66 12.19 25.97
C GLN A 107 -16.34 10.93 25.44
N ARG A 108 -16.13 10.61 24.16
CA ARG A 108 -16.77 9.46 23.50
C ARG A 108 -16.11 8.12 23.83
N TYR A 109 -14.79 8.09 23.92
CA TYR A 109 -14.02 6.83 24.00
C TYR A 109 -13.23 6.68 25.31
N GLY A 110 -13.22 7.67 26.20
CA GLY A 110 -12.48 7.63 27.47
C GLY A 110 -10.96 7.77 27.32
N VAL A 111 -10.43 7.92 26.10
CA VAL A 111 -8.98 7.96 25.86
C VAL A 111 -8.40 9.36 26.15
N PRO A 112 -7.36 9.48 27.00
CA PRO A 112 -6.75 10.77 27.27
C PRO A 112 -6.08 11.38 26.02
N PRO A 113 -6.23 12.70 25.77
CA PRO A 113 -5.67 13.37 24.60
C PRO A 113 -4.15 13.19 24.40
N GLN A 114 -3.38 13.07 25.49
CA GLN A 114 -1.93 12.83 25.42
C GLN A 114 -1.58 11.48 24.80
N ILE A 115 -2.43 10.46 24.96
CA ILE A 115 -2.23 9.15 24.37
C ILE A 115 -2.42 9.23 22.85
N VAL A 116 -3.53 9.82 22.41
CA VAL A 116 -3.82 10.03 20.97
C VAL A 116 -2.72 10.86 20.31
N THR A 117 -2.33 11.98 20.94
CA THR A 117 -1.27 12.85 20.44
C THR A 117 0.08 12.14 20.41
N GLY A 118 0.40 11.34 21.43
CA GLY A 118 1.62 10.55 21.52
C GLY A 118 1.72 9.53 20.39
N ILE A 119 0.67 8.73 20.17
CA ILE A 119 0.60 7.74 19.07
C ILE A 119 0.83 8.43 17.72
N ILE A 120 0.05 9.47 17.41
CA ILE A 120 0.17 10.18 16.14
C ILE A 120 1.57 10.81 15.96
N GLY A 121 2.16 11.31 17.05
CA GLY A 121 3.52 11.86 17.08
C GLY A 121 4.62 10.82 16.85
N VAL A 122 4.45 9.61 17.37
CA VAL A 122 5.36 8.47 17.18
C VAL A 122 5.27 7.98 15.73
N GLU A 123 4.05 7.67 15.27
CA GLU A 123 3.78 7.04 13.98
C GLU A 123 4.16 7.94 12.79
N THR A 124 3.65 9.18 12.77
CA THR A 124 3.72 10.02 11.57
C THR A 124 4.42 11.36 11.79
N ARG A 125 5.01 11.57 12.97
CA ARG A 125 5.48 12.90 13.40
C ARG A 125 4.39 13.96 13.26
N SER A 126 3.18 13.63 13.69
CA SER A 126 2.00 14.49 13.58
C SER A 126 1.67 14.88 12.14
N GLY A 127 1.63 13.87 11.26
CA GLY A 127 1.27 13.99 9.83
C GLY A 127 2.41 14.38 8.89
N ARG A 128 3.63 14.64 9.39
CA ARG A 128 4.77 15.05 8.56
C ARG A 128 5.42 13.90 7.79
N ARG A 129 5.24 12.65 8.23
CA ARG A 129 5.76 11.44 7.60
C ARG A 129 4.70 10.35 7.61
N MET A 130 3.86 10.31 6.58
CA MET A 130 2.75 9.34 6.47
C MET A 130 3.11 8.09 5.66
N GLY A 131 4.36 7.98 5.20
CA GLY A 131 4.77 7.00 4.20
C GLY A 131 4.52 7.51 2.77
N ASN A 132 5.27 6.96 1.81
CA ASN A 132 5.27 7.42 0.42
C ASN A 132 5.19 6.25 -0.59
N ILE A 133 5.04 5.02 -0.10
CA ILE A 133 4.97 3.82 -0.93
C ILE A 133 3.49 3.55 -1.25
N PRO A 134 3.11 3.25 -2.50
CA PRO A 134 1.75 2.82 -2.82
C PRO A 134 1.38 1.58 -2.00
N VAL A 135 0.26 1.62 -1.27
CA VAL A 135 -0.14 0.53 -0.37
C VAL A 135 -0.39 -0.77 -1.14
N MET A 136 -0.95 -0.68 -2.36
CA MET A 136 -1.07 -1.83 -3.26
C MET A 136 0.28 -2.48 -3.55
N ASP A 137 1.33 -1.70 -3.78
CA ASP A 137 2.66 -2.20 -4.08
C ASP A 137 3.27 -2.89 -2.84
N SER A 138 3.21 -2.25 -1.67
CA SER A 138 3.81 -2.81 -0.44
C SER A 138 3.09 -4.08 0.00
N LEU A 139 1.76 -4.07 0.08
CA LEU A 139 0.97 -5.24 0.46
C LEU A 139 1.10 -6.38 -0.54
N SER A 140 1.10 -6.11 -1.86
CA SER A 140 1.29 -7.17 -2.86
C SER A 140 2.70 -7.76 -2.80
N THR A 141 3.72 -6.92 -2.60
CA THR A 141 5.10 -7.40 -2.39
C THR A 141 5.15 -8.40 -1.23
N LEU A 142 4.57 -8.04 -0.10
CA LEU A 142 4.61 -8.87 1.10
C LEU A 142 3.66 -10.09 1.02
N ALA A 143 2.52 -9.97 0.35
CA ALA A 143 1.55 -11.04 0.17
C ALA A 143 2.06 -12.16 -0.76
N PHE A 144 2.90 -11.82 -1.74
CA PHE A 144 3.28 -12.75 -2.80
C PHE A 144 4.78 -13.05 -2.88
N ASP A 145 5.64 -12.25 -2.23
CA ASP A 145 7.10 -12.41 -2.27
C ASP A 145 7.75 -12.42 -0.87
N TYR A 146 6.94 -12.49 0.20
CA TYR A 146 7.44 -12.66 1.57
C TYR A 146 6.78 -13.87 2.27
N PRO A 147 7.27 -15.10 2.02
CA PRO A 147 6.67 -16.34 2.53
C PRO A 147 6.39 -16.35 4.05
N PRO A 148 7.28 -15.85 4.95
CA PRO A 148 7.09 -15.99 6.39
C PRO A 148 5.78 -15.38 6.91
N ARG A 149 5.25 -14.34 6.26
CA ARG A 149 4.00 -13.67 6.65
C ARG A 149 3.01 -13.50 5.49
N ALA A 150 3.18 -14.23 4.40
CA ALA A 150 2.36 -14.11 3.19
C ALA A 150 0.85 -14.19 3.50
N ARG A 151 0.42 -15.13 4.36
CA ARG A 151 -0.98 -15.28 4.77
C ARG A 151 -1.53 -14.01 5.45
N PHE A 152 -0.75 -13.39 6.34
CA PHE A 152 -1.13 -12.16 7.02
C PHE A 152 -1.29 -11.03 6.00
N PHE A 153 -0.30 -10.80 5.13
CA PHE A 153 -0.36 -9.71 4.17
C PHE A 153 -1.40 -9.91 3.07
N ARG A 154 -1.76 -11.16 2.73
CA ARG A 154 -2.92 -11.44 1.87
C ARG A 154 -4.23 -11.01 2.51
N ARG A 155 -4.38 -11.16 3.84
CA ARG A 155 -5.56 -10.67 4.56
C ARG A 155 -5.61 -9.15 4.55
N GLU A 156 -4.49 -8.49 4.86
CA GLU A 156 -4.39 -7.02 4.80
C GLU A 156 -4.67 -6.48 3.40
N LEU A 157 -4.14 -7.12 2.34
CA LEU A 157 -4.41 -6.76 0.95
C LEU A 157 -5.91 -6.90 0.61
N ALA A 158 -6.56 -7.96 1.07
CA ALA A 158 -8.00 -8.13 0.88
C ALA A 158 -8.80 -7.03 1.59
N GLN A 159 -8.47 -6.73 2.84
CA GLN A 159 -9.12 -5.66 3.61
C GLN A 159 -8.88 -4.29 2.99
N PHE A 160 -7.69 -4.02 2.48
CA PHE A 160 -7.38 -2.78 1.78
C PHE A 160 -8.20 -2.62 0.49
N LEU A 161 -8.38 -3.70 -0.29
CA LEU A 161 -9.25 -3.68 -1.47
C LEU A 161 -10.72 -3.44 -1.11
N LEU A 162 -11.20 -4.02 0.00
CA LEU A 162 -12.54 -3.78 0.52
C LEU A 162 -12.70 -2.32 0.93
N LEU A 163 -11.81 -1.81 1.78
CA LEU A 163 -11.79 -0.42 2.24
C LEU A 163 -11.85 0.56 1.06
N THR A 164 -10.95 0.39 0.08
CA THR A 164 -10.88 1.31 -1.06
C THR A 164 -12.10 1.23 -1.96
N ARG A 165 -12.73 0.05 -2.10
CA ARG A 165 -14.01 -0.07 -2.79
C ARG A 165 -15.13 0.64 -2.03
N ASP A 166 -15.24 0.38 -0.73
CA ASP A 166 -16.34 0.86 0.10
C ASP A 166 -16.27 2.39 0.29
N ASP A 167 -15.06 2.96 0.34
CA ASP A 167 -14.81 4.41 0.42
C ASP A 167 -14.67 5.10 -0.97
N GLY A 168 -14.79 4.36 -2.07
CA GLY A 168 -14.69 4.92 -3.43
C GLY A 168 -13.30 5.47 -3.80
N LEU A 169 -12.24 4.95 -3.19
CA LEU A 169 -10.85 5.37 -3.41
C LEU A 169 -10.19 4.58 -4.53
N ASP A 170 -9.30 5.22 -5.30
CA ASP A 170 -8.39 4.51 -6.22
C ASP A 170 -7.31 3.78 -5.42
N PRO A 171 -7.29 2.42 -5.40
CA PRO A 171 -6.33 1.65 -4.62
C PRO A 171 -4.88 1.95 -4.99
N LEU A 172 -4.61 2.37 -6.22
CA LEU A 172 -3.25 2.67 -6.69
C LEU A 172 -2.73 4.04 -6.24
N ARG A 173 -3.59 4.90 -5.67
CA ARG A 173 -3.22 6.24 -5.22
C ARG A 173 -2.99 6.35 -3.72
N VAL A 174 -3.49 5.40 -2.93
CA VAL A 174 -3.28 5.38 -1.48
C VAL A 174 -1.82 5.05 -1.17
N LYS A 175 -1.20 5.86 -0.33
CA LYS A 175 0.21 5.71 0.09
C LYS A 175 0.31 5.42 1.58
N GLY A 176 1.36 4.70 1.94
CA GLY A 176 1.68 4.32 3.31
C GLY A 176 3.13 3.84 3.45
N SER A 177 3.37 3.01 4.45
CA SER A 177 4.65 2.35 4.72
C SER A 177 4.86 1.06 3.93
#